data_AF-A0A9W3PSI7-F1
#
_entry.id   AF-A0A9W3PSI7-F1
#
_cell.length_a   1.000
_cell.length_b   1.000
_cell.length_c   1.000
_cell.angle_alpha   90.00
_cell.angle_beta   90.00
_cell.angle_gamma   90.00
#
_symmetry.space_group_name_H-M   'P 1'
#
loop_
_entity.id
_entity.type
_entity.pdbx_description
1 polymer ?
#
loop_
_entity_poly.entity_id
_entity_poly.type
_entity_poly.pdbx_seq_one_letter_code
_entity_poly.pdbx_strand_id
1 'polypeptide(L)'
;MNIGIIGTGNMGNILIDAFLETRAVKPSCLTIINRTPAKAYHIKEKYPSVHIAKTIPEVIEQSQLIFICVKPIDIYPILKKYAEHFSDETCLVSITSPISPSQLETLVPCHVARIIPSITNRALSGASLFTFGDNCSEEWQQKLLRLFKNISTPLVIKEDITRVSSDIASCGPAFFSYLLQRFINAAVDKTNITHEEATTLVSEMVVGMGKLLEKEIFTLPTLQEKVCVKGGVTGEGIRVLEEHVGDMFHKLIERTHEKFDEDLECVDQQFNKHT
;
A
#
# COMPACT_ATOMS: atom_id res chain seq x y z
N MET A 1 -2.03 -22.72 3.26
CA MET A 1 -1.97 -21.63 4.24
C MET A 1 -3.31 -20.94 4.26
N ASN A 2 -4.01 -20.98 5.40
CA ASN A 2 -5.28 -20.24 5.56
C ASN A 2 -4.98 -18.80 5.95
N ILE A 3 -5.72 -17.86 5.35
CA ILE A 3 -5.53 -16.43 5.54
C ILE A 3 -6.81 -15.81 6.08
N GLY A 4 -6.66 -15.04 7.15
CA GLY A 4 -7.71 -14.26 7.79
C GLY A 4 -7.58 -12.78 7.43
N ILE A 5 -8.69 -12.10 7.14
CA ILE A 5 -8.69 -10.65 6.92
C ILE A 5 -9.74 -10.00 7.81
N ILE A 6 -9.26 -9.16 8.73
CA ILE A 6 -10.08 -8.34 9.62
C ILE A 6 -10.18 -6.95 8.99
N GLY A 7 -11.30 -6.67 8.33
CA GLY A 7 -11.57 -5.43 7.64
C GLY A 7 -11.49 -5.57 6.12
N THR A 8 -12.58 -5.26 5.43
CA THR A 8 -12.68 -5.29 3.96
C THR A 8 -12.97 -3.91 3.38
N GLY A 9 -12.27 -2.91 3.93
CA GLY A 9 -12.24 -1.56 3.36
C GLY A 9 -11.50 -1.53 2.01
N ASN A 10 -11.20 -0.32 1.51
CA ASN A 10 -10.59 -0.14 0.19
C ASN A 10 -9.32 -0.98 0.01
N MET A 11 -8.37 -0.90 0.95
CA MET A 11 -7.11 -1.63 0.84
C MET A 11 -7.26 -3.14 1.08
N GLY A 12 -8.08 -3.54 2.06
CA GLY A 12 -8.39 -4.95 2.28
C GLY A 12 -9.00 -5.61 1.05
N ASN A 13 -9.93 -4.92 0.37
CA ASN A 13 -10.53 -5.41 -0.87
C ASN A 13 -9.50 -5.52 -2.02
N ILE A 14 -8.59 -4.55 -2.16
CA ILE A 14 -7.52 -4.59 -3.18
C ILE A 14 -6.61 -5.80 -2.97
N LEU A 15 -6.19 -6.05 -1.73
CA LEU A 15 -5.34 -7.21 -1.41
C LEU A 15 -6.07 -8.52 -1.69
N ILE A 16 -7.35 -8.63 -1.31
CA ILE A 16 -8.17 -9.80 -1.61
C ILE A 16 -8.24 -10.03 -3.13
N ASP A 17 -8.64 -9.01 -3.87
CA ASP A 17 -8.76 -9.09 -5.33
C ASP A 17 -7.42 -9.51 -5.96
N ALA A 18 -6.32 -8.87 -5.58
CA ALA A 18 -5.00 -9.16 -6.13
C ALA A 18 -4.52 -10.59 -5.81
N PHE A 19 -4.69 -11.05 -4.57
CA PHE A 19 -4.29 -12.40 -4.16
C PHE A 19 -5.13 -13.51 -4.84
N LEU A 20 -6.42 -13.27 -5.03
CA LEU A 20 -7.31 -14.25 -5.68
C LEU A 20 -7.12 -14.25 -7.21
N GLU A 21 -6.95 -13.08 -7.83
CA GLU A 21 -6.71 -12.94 -9.27
C GLU A 21 -5.39 -13.61 -9.70
N THR A 22 -4.34 -13.43 -8.91
CA THR A 22 -3.02 -14.09 -9.14
C THR A 22 -3.00 -15.55 -8.71
N ARG A 23 -4.06 -16.06 -8.09
CA ARG A 23 -4.14 -17.40 -7.49
C ARG A 23 -3.07 -17.66 -6.43
N ALA A 24 -2.47 -16.60 -5.87
CA ALA A 24 -1.57 -16.69 -4.73
C ALA A 24 -2.28 -17.29 -3.51
N VAL A 25 -3.60 -17.09 -3.43
CA VAL A 25 -4.48 -17.63 -2.40
C VAL A 25 -5.70 -18.27 -3.05
N LYS A 26 -6.08 -19.47 -2.61
CA LYS A 26 -7.34 -20.09 -3.02
C LYS A 26 -8.49 -19.41 -2.29
N PRO A 27 -9.62 -19.08 -2.95
CA PRO A 27 -10.78 -18.48 -2.27
C PRO A 27 -11.25 -19.27 -1.04
N SER A 28 -11.20 -20.61 -1.09
CA SER A 28 -11.56 -21.50 0.03
C SER A 28 -10.62 -21.45 1.24
N CYS A 29 -9.44 -20.85 1.10
CA CYS A 29 -8.47 -20.65 2.18
C CYS A 29 -8.57 -19.26 2.79
N LEU A 30 -9.54 -18.44 2.38
CA LEU A 30 -9.72 -17.07 2.83
C LEU A 30 -10.94 -16.94 3.73
N THR A 31 -10.71 -16.45 4.94
CA THR A 31 -11.74 -16.11 5.92
C THR A 31 -11.73 -14.60 6.15
N ILE A 32 -12.87 -13.94 5.91
CA ILE A 32 -12.97 -12.48 6.01
C ILE A 32 -14.03 -12.07 7.03
N ILE A 33 -13.81 -10.93 7.68
CA ILE A 33 -14.83 -10.25 8.48
C ILE A 33 -14.77 -8.75 8.23
N ASN A 34 -15.92 -8.09 8.31
CA ASN A 34 -15.98 -6.64 8.27
C ASN A 34 -17.09 -6.12 9.19
N ARG A 35 -16.84 -4.98 9.83
CA ARG A 35 -17.83 -4.31 10.71
C ARG A 35 -19.17 -4.07 10.00
N THR A 36 -19.11 -3.75 8.70
CA THR A 36 -20.31 -3.66 7.84
C THR A 36 -20.40 -4.95 7.01
N PRO A 37 -21.28 -5.91 7.35
CA PRO A 37 -21.30 -7.23 6.72
C PRO A 37 -21.49 -7.18 5.20
N ALA A 38 -22.30 -6.23 4.70
CA ALA A 38 -22.55 -6.05 3.27
C ALA A 38 -21.26 -5.95 2.43
N LYS A 39 -20.19 -5.35 2.95
CA LYS A 39 -18.89 -5.26 2.24
C LYS A 39 -18.21 -6.63 2.09
N ALA A 40 -18.34 -7.51 3.08
CA ALA A 40 -17.81 -8.87 2.99
C ALA A 40 -18.67 -9.75 2.07
N TYR A 41 -20.00 -9.56 2.09
CA TYR A 41 -20.91 -10.27 1.17
C TYR A 41 -20.64 -9.92 -0.29
N HIS A 42 -20.36 -8.66 -0.61
CA HIS A 42 -19.99 -8.27 -1.98
C HIS A 42 -18.75 -9.02 -2.51
N ILE A 43 -17.74 -9.23 -1.65
CA ILE A 43 -16.56 -10.02 -2.01
C ILE A 43 -16.94 -11.49 -2.25
N LYS A 44 -17.83 -12.05 -1.42
CA LYS A 44 -18.30 -13.42 -1.58
C LYS A 44 -19.16 -13.62 -2.83
N GLU A 45 -19.93 -12.63 -3.26
CA GLU A 45 -20.64 -12.67 -4.55
C GLU A 45 -19.67 -12.84 -5.72
N LYS A 46 -18.54 -12.13 -5.68
CA LYS A 46 -17.46 -12.24 -6.66
C LYS A 46 -16.65 -13.54 -6.51
N TYR A 47 -16.46 -14.01 -5.28
CA TYR A 47 -15.68 -15.21 -4.95
C TYR A 47 -16.47 -16.15 -4.01
N PRO A 48 -17.34 -17.02 -4.56
CA PRO A 48 -18.31 -17.79 -3.77
C PRO A 48 -17.73 -18.68 -2.67
N SER A 49 -16.48 -19.16 -2.84
CA SER A 49 -15.82 -20.04 -1.87
C SER A 49 -15.12 -19.28 -0.73
N VAL A 50 -15.15 -17.94 -0.71
CA VAL A 50 -14.65 -17.16 0.43
C VAL A 50 -15.56 -17.37 1.65
N HIS A 51 -14.94 -17.63 2.80
CA HIS A 51 -15.64 -17.76 4.06
C HIS A 51 -15.86 -16.39 4.71
N ILE A 52 -17.08 -16.14 5.19
CA ILE A 52 -17.39 -14.93 5.95
C ILE A 52 -17.56 -15.36 7.40
N ALA A 53 -16.65 -14.92 8.25
CA ALA A 53 -16.71 -15.16 9.67
C ALA A 53 -17.81 -14.31 10.34
N LYS A 54 -18.40 -14.84 11.40
CA LYS A 54 -19.38 -14.16 12.25
C LYS A 54 -18.71 -13.31 13.33
N THR A 55 -17.49 -13.69 13.74
CA THR A 55 -16.75 -13.04 14.83
C THR A 55 -15.27 -12.91 14.48
N ILE A 56 -14.57 -11.96 15.13
CA ILE A 56 -13.11 -11.81 14.97
C ILE A 56 -12.35 -13.05 15.46
N PRO A 57 -12.67 -13.66 16.62
CA PRO A 57 -12.09 -14.94 17.04
C PRO A 57 -12.12 -16.02 15.96
N GLU A 58 -13.26 -16.19 15.27
CA GLU A 58 -13.39 -17.16 14.18
C GLU A 58 -12.39 -16.90 13.04
N VAL A 59 -12.09 -15.64 12.72
CA VAL A 59 -11.05 -15.30 11.73
C VAL A 59 -9.67 -15.72 12.23
N ILE A 60 -9.35 -15.41 13.48
CA ILE A 60 -8.03 -15.67 14.07
C ILE A 60 -7.79 -17.18 14.17
N GLU A 61 -8.72 -17.92 14.76
CA GLU A 61 -8.60 -19.37 15.03
C GLU A 61 -8.56 -20.23 13.75
N GLN A 62 -9.17 -19.77 12.65
CA GLN A 62 -9.17 -20.49 11.37
C GLN A 62 -7.99 -20.16 10.46
N SER A 63 -7.12 -19.23 10.87
CA SER A 63 -6.10 -18.64 10.01
C SER A 63 -4.69 -18.83 10.57
N GLN A 64 -3.74 -19.05 9.66
CA GLN A 64 -2.32 -19.07 10.02
C GLN A 64 -1.69 -17.68 9.83
N LEU A 65 -2.18 -16.92 8.84
CA LEU A 65 -1.76 -15.56 8.54
C LEU A 65 -2.97 -14.64 8.63
N ILE A 66 -2.90 -13.59 9.45
CA ILE A 66 -3.99 -12.67 9.72
C ILE A 66 -3.59 -11.27 9.25
N PHE A 67 -4.33 -10.68 8.31
CA PHE A 67 -4.21 -9.27 7.97
C PHE A 67 -5.24 -8.45 8.76
N ILE A 68 -4.76 -7.46 9.49
CA ILE A 68 -5.61 -6.46 10.13
C ILE A 68 -5.68 -5.19 9.26
N CYS A 69 -6.80 -5.07 8.55
CA CYS A 69 -7.09 -4.07 7.52
C CYS A 69 -8.13 -3.04 7.98
N VAL A 70 -8.02 -2.61 9.25
CA VAL A 70 -8.87 -1.56 9.85
C VAL A 70 -8.08 -0.25 9.98
N LYS A 71 -8.72 0.80 10.48
CA LYS A 71 -8.02 2.07 10.74
C LYS A 71 -7.01 1.90 11.88
N PRO A 72 -5.90 2.66 11.90
CA PRO A 72 -4.89 2.57 12.96
C PRO A 72 -5.48 2.58 14.37
N ILE A 73 -6.36 3.54 14.66
CA ILE A 73 -6.99 3.71 15.98
C ILE A 73 -7.83 2.49 16.43
N ASP A 74 -8.29 1.66 15.50
CA ASP A 74 -9.10 0.49 15.78
C ASP A 74 -8.24 -0.76 16.08
N ILE A 75 -6.93 -0.74 15.78
CA ILE A 75 -6.06 -1.92 15.90
C ILE A 75 -5.81 -2.28 17.36
N TYR A 76 -5.33 -1.32 18.18
CA TYR A 76 -5.08 -1.54 19.61
C TYR A 76 -6.28 -2.15 20.36
N PRO A 77 -7.50 -1.56 20.31
CA PRO A 77 -8.63 -2.11 21.06
C PRO A 77 -9.09 -3.48 20.55
N ILE A 78 -8.93 -3.78 19.25
CA ILE A 78 -9.23 -5.11 18.71
C ILE A 78 -8.24 -6.14 19.25
N LEU A 79 -6.93 -5.88 19.13
CA LEU A 79 -5.90 -6.82 19.56
C LEU A 79 -5.96 -7.06 21.07
N LYS A 80 -6.09 -6.00 21.87
CA LYS A 80 -6.24 -6.13 23.33
C LYS A 80 -7.44 -7.00 23.73
N LYS A 81 -8.55 -6.91 23.00
CA LYS A 81 -9.76 -7.67 23.29
C LYS A 81 -9.65 -9.15 22.91
N TYR A 82 -8.89 -9.47 21.87
CA TYR A 82 -8.86 -10.81 21.28
C TYR A 82 -7.48 -11.48 21.31
N ALA A 83 -6.55 -10.95 22.11
CA ALA A 83 -5.16 -11.43 22.21
C ALA A 83 -5.08 -12.92 22.55
N GLU A 84 -5.98 -13.42 23.40
CA GLU A 84 -6.02 -14.82 23.85
C GLU A 84 -6.30 -15.84 22.72
N HIS A 85 -6.84 -15.39 21.59
CA HIS A 85 -7.11 -16.27 20.44
C HIS A 85 -5.90 -16.45 19.53
N PHE A 86 -4.84 -15.64 19.68
CA PHE A 86 -3.62 -15.75 18.89
C PHE A 86 -2.71 -16.85 19.44
N SER A 87 -2.20 -17.70 18.56
CA SER A 87 -1.13 -18.67 18.86
C SER A 87 0.22 -18.15 18.36
N ASP A 88 1.28 -18.52 19.07
CA ASP A 88 2.68 -18.30 18.71
C ASP A 88 3.07 -18.83 17.32
N GLU A 89 2.34 -19.81 16.77
CA GLU A 89 2.55 -20.32 15.41
C GLU A 89 1.99 -19.39 14.30
N THR A 90 1.08 -18.49 14.65
CA THR A 90 0.41 -17.60 13.68
C THR A 90 1.25 -16.38 13.34
N CYS A 91 0.88 -15.66 12.27
CA CYS A 91 1.46 -14.37 11.94
C CYS A 91 0.39 -13.30 11.76
N LEU A 92 0.53 -12.19 12.49
CA LEU A 92 -0.28 -10.99 12.36
C LEU A 92 0.42 -9.95 11.46
N VAL A 93 -0.31 -9.44 10.48
CA VAL A 93 0.14 -8.37 9.58
C VAL A 93 -0.75 -7.14 9.73
N SER A 94 -0.18 -6.04 10.19
CA SER A 94 -0.78 -4.72 10.05
C SER A 94 -0.49 -4.14 8.67
N ILE A 95 -1.49 -3.51 8.05
CA ILE A 95 -1.32 -2.88 6.74
C ILE A 95 -1.12 -1.36 6.77
N THR A 96 -0.92 -0.79 7.96
CA THR A 96 -0.85 0.65 8.15
C THR A 96 0.51 1.11 8.63
N SER A 97 0.96 2.28 8.16
CA SER A 97 2.26 2.86 8.51
C SER A 97 2.42 3.28 9.98
N PRO A 98 1.41 3.84 10.68
CA PRO A 98 1.63 4.43 12.01
C PRO A 98 1.73 3.42 13.17
N ILE A 99 1.62 2.11 12.91
CA ILE A 99 1.72 1.09 13.95
C ILE A 99 2.92 0.20 13.64
N SER A 100 3.95 0.31 14.46
CA SER A 100 5.17 -0.48 14.33
C SER A 100 4.96 -1.95 14.69
N PRO A 101 5.76 -2.87 14.13
CA PRO A 101 5.75 -4.26 14.58
C PRO A 101 6.05 -4.44 16.07
N SER A 102 6.98 -3.66 16.62
CA SER A 102 7.33 -3.72 18.05
C SER A 102 6.14 -3.37 18.95
N GLN A 103 5.31 -2.39 18.58
CA GLN A 103 4.06 -2.08 19.29
C GLN A 103 3.11 -3.28 19.28
N LEU A 104 2.94 -3.95 18.14
CA LEU A 104 2.03 -5.10 18.01
C LEU A 104 2.53 -6.31 18.83
N GLU A 105 3.84 -6.54 18.89
CA GLU A 105 4.44 -7.62 19.69
C GLU A 105 4.16 -7.47 21.19
N THR A 106 3.88 -6.26 21.67
CA THR A 106 3.45 -6.07 23.07
C THR A 106 2.02 -6.56 23.35
N LEU A 107 1.22 -6.81 22.31
CA LEU A 107 -0.21 -7.15 22.42
C LEU A 107 -0.52 -8.61 22.10
N VAL A 108 0.30 -9.28 21.30
CA VAL A 108 0.04 -10.65 20.83
C VAL A 108 1.29 -11.51 20.96
N PRO A 109 1.13 -12.83 21.24
CA PRO A 109 2.26 -13.75 21.41
C PRO A 109 2.83 -14.26 20.08
N CYS A 110 2.27 -13.85 18.93
CA CYS A 110 2.54 -14.42 17.63
C CYS A 110 3.58 -13.62 16.82
N HIS A 111 3.97 -14.14 15.65
CA HIS A 111 4.86 -13.41 14.75
C HIS A 111 4.17 -12.17 14.18
N VAL A 112 4.91 -11.07 14.04
CA VAL A 112 4.34 -9.80 13.58
C VAL A 112 5.09 -9.29 12.34
N ALA A 113 4.33 -8.69 11.42
CA ALA A 113 4.89 -7.80 10.41
C ALA A 113 3.99 -6.57 10.19
N ARG A 114 4.60 -5.50 9.69
CA ARG A 114 3.91 -4.39 9.03
C ARG A 114 4.17 -4.49 7.54
N ILE A 115 3.11 -4.51 6.74
CA ILE A 115 3.21 -4.45 5.29
C ILE A 115 2.41 -3.26 4.80
N ILE A 116 3.04 -2.22 4.26
CA ILE A 116 2.33 -1.05 3.72
C ILE A 116 2.10 -1.28 2.22
N PRO A 117 0.88 -1.68 1.79
CA PRO A 117 0.55 -1.86 0.39
C PRO A 117 0.29 -0.52 -0.33
N SER A 118 0.06 -0.61 -1.63
CA SER A 118 -0.28 0.52 -2.49
C SER A 118 -1.48 0.20 -3.37
N ILE A 119 -2.20 1.23 -3.80
CA ILE A 119 -3.28 1.09 -4.79
C ILE A 119 -2.77 0.41 -6.08
N THR A 120 -1.48 0.56 -6.40
CA THR A 120 -0.84 -0.06 -7.57
C THR A 120 -0.87 -1.59 -7.52
N ASN A 121 -1.03 -2.19 -6.34
CA ASN A 121 -1.16 -3.65 -6.21
C ASN A 121 -2.40 -4.18 -6.93
N ARG A 122 -3.42 -3.35 -7.20
CA ARG A 122 -4.55 -3.73 -8.05
C ARG A 122 -4.14 -3.99 -9.49
N ALA A 123 -3.10 -3.31 -9.97
CA ALA A 123 -2.46 -3.55 -11.26
C ALA A 123 -1.37 -4.63 -11.20
N LEU A 124 -1.30 -5.38 -10.09
CA LEU A 124 -0.31 -6.43 -9.84
C LEU A 124 1.14 -5.92 -9.95
N SER A 125 1.35 -4.65 -9.58
CA SER A 125 2.62 -3.94 -9.73
C SER A 125 2.85 -2.93 -8.59
N GLY A 126 3.96 -2.21 -8.68
CA GLY A 126 4.48 -1.29 -7.67
C GLY A 126 5.12 -2.01 -6.49
N ALA A 127 5.39 -1.26 -5.41
CA ALA A 127 6.05 -1.78 -4.23
C ALA A 127 5.06 -2.04 -3.08
N SER A 128 5.35 -3.05 -2.27
CA SER A 128 4.78 -3.21 -0.93
C SER A 128 5.93 -3.15 0.07
N LEU A 129 5.79 -2.32 1.10
CA LEU A 129 6.88 -2.04 2.04
C LEU A 129 6.77 -2.94 3.27
N PHE A 130 7.87 -3.54 3.70
CA PHE A 130 7.91 -4.53 4.78
C PHE A 130 8.75 -4.02 5.94
N THR A 131 8.21 -4.20 7.14
CA THR A 131 8.98 -4.16 8.39
C THR A 131 8.56 -5.37 9.21
N PHE A 132 9.53 -6.15 9.68
CA PHE A 132 9.26 -7.35 10.47
C PHE A 132 9.45 -7.04 11.96
N GLY A 133 8.66 -7.69 12.81
CA GLY A 133 8.89 -7.69 14.25
C GLY A 133 10.17 -8.43 14.62
N ASP A 134 10.70 -8.12 15.80
CA ASP A 134 11.97 -8.70 16.27
C ASP A 134 11.85 -10.23 16.46
N ASN A 135 10.65 -10.71 16.79
CA ASN A 135 10.36 -12.13 16.97
C ASN A 135 9.80 -12.81 15.70
N CYS A 136 9.77 -12.11 14.56
CA CYS A 136 9.26 -12.66 13.31
C CYS A 136 10.26 -13.64 12.70
N SER A 137 9.91 -14.94 12.63
CA SER A 137 10.81 -15.98 12.15
C SER A 137 11.16 -15.81 10.67
N GLU A 138 12.37 -16.23 10.29
CA GLU A 138 12.80 -16.20 8.88
C GLU A 138 11.82 -16.95 7.95
N GLU A 139 11.21 -18.03 8.44
CA GLU A 139 10.19 -18.77 7.69
C GLU A 139 8.99 -17.88 7.36
N TRP A 140 8.47 -17.12 8.33
CA TRP A 140 7.36 -16.19 8.11
C TRP A 140 7.76 -15.03 7.20
N GLN A 141 8.95 -14.46 7.40
CA GLN A 141 9.46 -13.42 6.52
C GLN A 141 9.47 -13.91 5.05
N GLN A 142 10.01 -15.10 4.80
CA GLN A 142 10.05 -15.69 3.45
C GLN A 142 8.65 -16.00 2.90
N LYS A 143 7.72 -16.52 3.71
CA LYS A 143 6.32 -16.75 3.31
C LYS A 143 5.65 -15.45 2.88
N LEU A 144 5.79 -14.38 3.65
CA LEU A 144 5.20 -13.07 3.37
C LEU A 144 5.79 -12.44 2.11
N LEU A 145 7.12 -12.44 1.97
CA LEU A 145 7.79 -11.94 0.77
C LEU A 145 7.34 -12.71 -0.48
N ARG A 146 7.27 -14.06 -0.41
CA ARG A 146 6.80 -14.89 -1.53
C ARG A 146 5.33 -14.63 -1.88
N LEU A 147 4.46 -14.44 -0.88
CA LEU A 147 3.05 -14.11 -1.10
C LEU A 147 2.94 -12.80 -1.90
N PHE A 148 3.63 -11.74 -1.46
CA PHE A 148 3.53 -10.42 -2.09
C PHE A 148 4.25 -10.29 -3.43
N LYS A 149 5.24 -11.13 -3.74
CA LYS A 149 5.85 -11.21 -5.08
C LYS A 149 4.85 -11.48 -6.20
N ASN A 150 3.68 -12.05 -5.89
CA ASN A 150 2.63 -12.28 -6.89
C ASN A 150 1.88 -10.99 -7.28
N ILE A 151 1.86 -9.98 -6.41
CA ILE A 151 1.03 -8.77 -6.58
C ILE A 151 1.83 -7.47 -6.61
N SER A 152 3.13 -7.52 -6.31
CA SER A 152 4.00 -6.35 -6.13
C SER A 152 5.48 -6.76 -6.02
N THR A 153 6.37 -5.77 -5.99
CA THR A 153 7.75 -5.91 -5.53
C THR A 153 7.81 -5.71 -4.02
N PRO A 154 8.11 -6.75 -3.21
CA PRO A 154 8.26 -6.57 -1.78
C PRO A 154 9.61 -5.91 -1.46
N LEU A 155 9.59 -4.81 -0.69
CA LEU A 155 10.78 -4.07 -0.27
C LEU A 155 10.85 -4.02 1.25
N VAL A 156 11.90 -4.62 1.83
CA VAL A 156 12.15 -4.52 3.28
C VAL A 156 12.79 -3.17 3.57
N ILE A 157 12.19 -2.41 4.48
CA ILE A 157 12.64 -1.08 4.86
C ILE A 157 12.92 -1.01 6.37
N LYS A 158 13.79 -0.08 6.73
CA LYS A 158 14.03 0.28 8.14
C LYS A 158 12.90 1.17 8.66
N GLU A 159 12.71 1.18 9.98
CA GLU A 159 11.65 1.95 10.64
C GLU A 159 11.79 3.46 10.39
N ASP A 160 13.02 3.99 10.39
CA ASP A 160 13.35 5.41 10.25
C ASP A 160 12.95 6.03 8.90
N ILE A 161 12.79 5.20 7.87
CA ILE A 161 12.37 5.63 6.52
C ILE A 161 10.93 5.24 6.18
N THR A 162 10.13 4.80 7.16
CA THR A 162 8.75 4.31 6.92
C THR A 162 7.88 5.35 6.24
N ARG A 163 7.87 6.59 6.77
CA ARG A 163 7.02 7.67 6.25
C ARG A 163 7.37 8.02 4.81
N VAL A 164 8.62 8.37 4.54
CA VAL A 164 9.06 8.75 3.19
C VAL A 164 8.89 7.61 2.19
N SER A 165 9.12 6.37 2.60
CA SER A 165 8.88 5.20 1.73
C SER A 165 7.39 5.07 1.39
N SER A 166 6.50 5.26 2.37
CA SER A 166 5.06 5.23 2.18
C SER A 166 4.58 6.40 1.30
N ASP A 167 5.17 7.58 1.44
CA ASP A 167 4.89 8.73 0.58
C ASP A 167 5.20 8.45 -0.88
N ILE A 168 6.32 7.78 -1.15
CA ILE A 168 6.74 7.40 -2.51
C ILE A 168 5.87 6.26 -3.06
N ALA A 169 5.78 5.14 -2.34
CA ALA A 169 5.20 3.91 -2.86
C ALA A 169 3.66 3.87 -2.81
N SER A 170 3.06 4.49 -1.78
CA SER A 170 1.62 4.39 -1.49
C SER A 170 0.87 5.69 -1.80
N CYS A 171 1.37 6.84 -1.34
CA CYS A 171 0.75 8.14 -1.60
C CYS A 171 1.12 8.71 -2.99
N GLY A 172 2.31 8.37 -3.50
CA GLY A 172 2.85 8.82 -4.78
C GLY A 172 1.88 8.73 -5.95
N PRO A 173 1.17 7.61 -6.17
CA PRO A 173 0.15 7.51 -7.23
C PRO A 173 -0.89 8.65 -7.20
N ALA A 174 -1.31 9.12 -6.02
CA ALA A 174 -2.24 10.24 -5.90
C ALA A 174 -1.57 11.57 -6.24
N PHE A 175 -0.33 11.80 -5.79
CA PHE A 175 0.43 13.01 -6.08
C PHE A 175 0.70 13.15 -7.59
N PHE A 176 1.16 12.07 -8.23
CA PHE A 176 1.40 12.06 -9.67
C PHE A 176 0.09 12.12 -10.47
N SER A 177 -0.99 11.46 -10.03
CA SER A 177 -2.31 11.61 -10.65
C SER A 177 -2.76 13.08 -10.67
N TYR A 178 -2.56 13.82 -9.58
CA TYR A 178 -2.84 15.25 -9.54
C TYR A 178 -2.01 16.04 -10.57
N LEU A 179 -0.69 15.80 -10.65
CA LEU A 179 0.18 16.47 -11.62
C LEU A 179 -0.22 16.17 -13.07
N LEU A 180 -0.55 14.91 -13.37
CA LEU A 180 -1.01 14.49 -14.70
C LEU A 180 -2.35 15.13 -15.06
N GLN A 181 -3.28 15.23 -14.11
CA GLN A 181 -4.55 15.94 -14.31
C GLN A 181 -4.32 17.43 -14.58
N ARG A 182 -3.38 18.07 -13.87
CA ARG A 182 -3.01 19.47 -14.11
C ARG A 182 -2.40 19.67 -15.50
N PHE A 183 -1.60 18.71 -15.97
CA PHE A 183 -1.04 18.73 -17.31
C PHE A 183 -2.13 18.61 -18.39
N ILE A 184 -3.08 17.68 -18.23
CA ILE A 184 -4.24 17.52 -19.11
C ILE A 184 -5.04 18.83 -19.20
N ASN A 185 -5.39 19.42 -18.05
CA ASN A 185 -6.17 20.65 -18.02
C ASN A 185 -5.45 21.80 -18.73
N ALA A 186 -4.14 21.96 -18.49
CA ALA A 186 -3.36 23.00 -19.17
C ALA A 186 -3.29 22.79 -20.69
N ALA A 187 -3.20 21.55 -21.17
CA ALA A 187 -3.20 21.25 -22.60
C ALA A 187 -4.53 21.64 -23.26
N VAL A 188 -5.65 21.32 -22.61
CA VAL A 188 -7.00 21.72 -23.05
C VAL A 188 -7.16 23.24 -23.04
N ASP A 189 -6.69 23.92 -21.99
CA ASP A 189 -6.84 25.37 -21.84
C ASP A 189 -5.99 26.18 -22.83
N LYS A 190 -4.88 25.61 -23.32
CA LYS A 190 -3.90 26.31 -24.17
C LYS A 190 -3.95 25.91 -25.64
N THR A 191 -4.69 24.87 -25.98
CA THR A 191 -4.73 24.33 -27.35
C THR A 191 -6.16 23.90 -27.71
N ASN A 192 -6.32 23.28 -28.89
CA ASN A 192 -7.62 22.76 -29.33
C ASN A 192 -7.82 21.26 -29.01
N ILE A 193 -6.92 20.65 -28.22
CA ILE A 193 -7.07 19.24 -27.83
C ILE A 193 -8.28 19.08 -26.91
N THR A 194 -9.06 18.02 -27.12
CA THR A 194 -10.15 17.69 -26.20
C THR A 194 -9.61 17.05 -24.92
N HIS A 195 -10.39 17.12 -23.83
CA HIS A 195 -10.03 16.47 -22.58
C HIS A 195 -9.87 14.95 -22.76
N GLU A 196 -10.71 14.31 -23.60
CA GLU A 196 -10.63 12.88 -23.89
C GLU A 196 -9.33 12.51 -24.61
N GLU A 197 -8.97 13.24 -25.66
CA GLU A 197 -7.70 13.03 -26.39
C GLU A 197 -6.49 13.21 -25.47
N ALA A 198 -6.47 14.30 -24.68
CA ALA A 198 -5.37 14.58 -23.75
C ALA A 198 -5.26 13.48 -22.68
N THR A 199 -6.38 12.99 -22.16
CA THR A 199 -6.40 11.89 -21.18
C THR A 199 -5.83 10.61 -21.78
N THR A 200 -6.23 10.26 -23.00
CA THR A 200 -5.70 9.09 -23.72
C THR A 200 -4.20 9.20 -23.93
N LEU A 201 -3.71 10.34 -24.43
CA LEU A 201 -2.28 10.55 -24.68
C LEU A 201 -1.44 10.47 -23.39
N VAL A 202 -1.89 11.12 -22.32
CA VAL A 202 -1.18 11.11 -21.04
C VAL A 202 -1.17 9.70 -20.42
N SER A 203 -2.29 8.97 -20.51
CA SER A 203 -2.38 7.60 -19.97
C SER A 203 -1.43 6.65 -20.67
N GLU A 204 -1.43 6.62 -22.01
CA GLU A 204 -0.53 5.76 -22.79
C GLU A 204 0.94 6.14 -22.57
N MET A 205 1.24 7.44 -22.49
CA MET A 205 2.59 7.93 -22.21
C MET A 205 3.10 7.45 -20.84
N VAL A 206 2.30 7.56 -19.78
CA VAL A 206 2.71 7.13 -18.42
C VAL A 206 2.90 5.61 -18.35
N VAL A 207 2.01 4.83 -18.98
CA VAL A 207 2.16 3.37 -19.07
C VAL A 207 3.45 3.01 -19.82
N GLY A 208 3.73 3.68 -20.95
CA GLY A 208 4.96 3.50 -21.72
C GLY A 208 6.21 3.83 -20.90
N MET A 209 6.22 4.98 -20.23
CA MET A 209 7.31 5.41 -19.34
C MET A 209 7.55 4.39 -18.22
N GLY A 210 6.49 3.94 -17.55
CA GLY A 210 6.59 2.91 -16.50
C GLY A 210 7.25 1.63 -17.00
N LYS A 211 6.87 1.15 -18.21
CA LYS A 211 7.49 -0.03 -18.84
C LYS A 211 8.96 0.16 -19.21
N LEU A 212 9.37 1.38 -19.60
CA LEU A 212 10.79 1.68 -19.87
C LEU A 212 11.63 1.55 -18.59
N LEU A 213 11.09 2.04 -17.46
CA LEU A 213 11.74 1.96 -16.15
C LEU A 213 11.75 0.52 -15.62
N GLU A 214 10.63 -0.19 -15.74
CA GLU A 214 10.51 -1.60 -15.33
C GLU A 214 11.51 -2.50 -16.05
N LYS A 215 11.76 -2.24 -17.33
CA LYS A 215 12.73 -2.98 -18.15
C LYS A 215 14.17 -2.49 -17.99
N GLU A 216 14.40 -1.50 -17.13
CA GLU A 216 15.70 -0.86 -16.90
C GLU A 216 16.36 -0.35 -18.21
N ILE A 217 15.56 0.03 -19.20
CA ILE A 217 16.08 0.53 -20.49
C ILE A 217 16.73 1.89 -20.28
N PHE A 218 16.16 2.70 -19.37
CA PHE A 218 16.68 4.01 -19.00
C PHE A 218 16.51 4.24 -17.49
N THR A 219 17.44 5.01 -16.91
CA THR A 219 17.20 5.76 -15.66
C THR A 219 16.43 7.05 -15.97
N LEU A 220 15.84 7.70 -14.95
CA LEU A 220 15.13 8.98 -15.13
C LEU A 220 16.02 10.06 -15.80
N PRO A 221 17.28 10.32 -15.37
CA PRO A 221 18.15 11.29 -16.05
C PRO A 221 18.45 10.88 -17.50
N THR A 222 18.80 9.61 -17.75
CA THR A 222 19.14 9.18 -19.11
C THR A 222 17.93 9.22 -20.06
N LEU A 223 16.71 9.05 -19.55
CA LEU A 223 15.49 9.22 -20.34
C LEU A 223 15.29 10.69 -20.72
N GLN A 224 15.49 11.62 -19.77
CA GLN A 224 15.42 13.06 -20.03
C GLN A 224 16.45 13.47 -21.09
N GLU A 225 17.71 13.05 -20.93
CA GLU A 225 18.77 13.28 -21.92
C GLU A 225 18.43 12.71 -23.30
N LYS A 226 17.84 11.51 -23.35
CA LYS A 226 17.52 10.85 -24.61
C LYS A 226 16.41 11.56 -25.40
N VAL A 227 15.44 12.15 -24.71
CA VAL A 227 14.30 12.87 -25.33
C VAL A 227 14.61 14.35 -25.54
N CYS A 228 15.53 14.94 -24.77
CA CYS A 228 15.95 16.32 -24.90
C CYS A 228 17.01 16.50 -25.99
N VAL A 229 16.58 16.86 -27.20
CA VAL A 229 17.51 17.25 -28.27
C VAL A 229 17.93 18.72 -28.12
N LYS A 230 19.19 19.03 -28.44
CA LYS A 230 19.74 20.39 -28.34
C LYS A 230 18.91 21.38 -29.17
N GLY A 231 18.35 22.40 -28.51
CA GLY A 231 17.50 23.42 -29.14
C GLY A 231 16.07 22.95 -29.46
N GLY A 232 15.66 21.76 -28.98
CA GLY A 232 14.33 21.23 -29.17
C GLY A 232 13.32 21.70 -28.11
N VAL A 233 12.04 21.51 -28.43
CA VAL A 233 10.90 21.91 -27.58
C VAL A 233 10.90 21.25 -26.19
N THR A 234 11.44 20.02 -26.07
CA THR A 234 11.56 19.33 -24.77
C THR A 234 12.41 20.11 -23.78
N GLY A 235 13.50 20.72 -24.24
CA GLY A 235 14.39 21.51 -23.39
C GLY A 235 13.73 22.79 -22.88
N GLU A 236 12.93 23.45 -23.72
CA GLU A 236 12.11 24.60 -23.28
C GLU A 236 11.08 24.19 -22.23
N GLY A 237 10.44 23.03 -22.42
CA GLY A 237 9.51 22.47 -21.43
C GLY A 237 10.17 22.17 -20.09
N ILE A 238 11.36 21.55 -20.10
CA ILE A 238 12.12 21.26 -18.87
C ILE A 238 12.50 22.55 -18.13
N ARG A 239 12.94 23.61 -18.83
CA ARG A 239 13.27 24.89 -18.19
C ARG A 239 12.11 25.49 -17.40
N VAL A 240 10.89 25.41 -17.93
CA VAL A 240 9.68 25.85 -17.22
C VAL A 240 9.44 25.01 -15.97
N LEU A 241 9.68 23.70 -16.03
CA LEU A 241 9.59 22.83 -14.86
C LEU A 241 10.65 23.18 -13.81
N GLU A 242 11.90 23.41 -14.22
CA GLU A 242 12.99 23.81 -13.31
C GLU A 242 12.68 25.13 -12.59
N GLU A 243 12.11 26.12 -13.29
CA GLU A 243 11.73 27.41 -12.73
C GLU A 243 10.58 27.31 -11.70
N HIS A 244 9.61 26.43 -11.95
CA HIS A 244 8.36 26.41 -11.17
C HIS A 244 8.22 25.26 -10.17
N VAL A 245 8.97 24.14 -10.32
CA VAL A 245 8.93 23.05 -9.34
C VAL A 245 9.48 23.51 -7.99
N GLY A 246 10.58 24.26 -7.99
CA GLY A 246 11.16 24.85 -6.79
C GLY A 246 11.25 23.89 -5.60
N ASP A 247 10.74 24.32 -4.44
CA ASP A 247 10.74 23.55 -3.19
C ASP A 247 9.47 22.70 -2.97
N MET A 248 8.61 22.54 -3.98
CA MET A 248 7.32 21.88 -3.86
C MET A 248 7.43 20.49 -3.21
N PHE A 249 8.37 19.65 -3.67
CA PHE A 249 8.54 18.31 -3.12
C PHE A 249 9.13 18.31 -1.70
N HIS A 250 9.93 19.32 -1.33
CA HIS A 250 10.41 19.46 0.05
C HIS A 250 9.24 19.73 0.98
N LYS A 251 8.40 20.73 0.66
CA LYS A 251 7.19 21.06 1.42
C LYS A 251 6.18 19.92 1.48
N LEU A 252 6.06 19.16 0.39
CA LEU A 252 5.19 17.98 0.34
C LEU A 252 5.66 16.95 1.39
N ILE A 253 6.94 16.63 1.41
CA ILE A 253 7.53 15.67 2.37
C ILE A 253 7.43 16.21 3.81
N GLU A 254 7.73 17.48 4.04
CA GLU A 254 7.56 18.10 5.36
C GLU A 254 6.13 17.95 5.85
N ARG A 255 5.13 18.27 5.02
CA ARG A 255 3.72 18.23 5.42
C ARG A 255 3.21 16.81 5.65
N THR A 256 3.64 15.82 4.87
CA THR A 256 3.26 14.42 5.10
C THR A 256 3.89 13.86 6.36
N HIS A 257 5.12 14.28 6.70
CA HIS A 257 5.79 13.95 7.95
C HIS A 257 5.08 14.56 9.16
N GLU A 258 4.76 15.87 9.14
CA GLU A 258 3.98 16.51 10.21
C GLU A 258 2.67 15.78 10.50
N LYS A 259 1.92 15.44 9.45
CA LYS A 259 0.65 14.70 9.60
C LYS A 259 0.87 13.29 10.17
N PHE A 260 1.98 12.65 9.82
CA PHE A 260 2.31 11.31 10.32
C PHE A 260 2.73 11.35 11.78
N ASP A 261 3.45 12.38 12.21
CA ASP A 261 3.81 12.57 13.62
C ASP A 261 2.54 12.73 14.48
N GLU A 262 1.54 13.48 14.02
CA GLU A 262 0.23 13.55 14.67
C GLU A 262 -0.46 12.16 14.76
N ASP A 263 -0.33 11.33 13.72
CA ASP A 263 -0.92 9.99 13.69
C ASP A 263 -0.18 9.05 14.66
N LEU A 264 1.16 9.16 14.75
CA LEU A 264 1.98 8.43 15.72
C LEU A 264 1.61 8.83 17.14
N GLU A 265 1.49 10.12 17.45
CA GLU A 265 1.08 10.57 18.78
C GLU A 265 -0.29 9.99 19.20
N CYS A 266 -1.24 9.96 18.26
CA CYS A 266 -2.57 9.41 18.50
C CYS A 266 -2.53 7.90 18.80
N VAL A 267 -1.72 7.15 18.05
CA VAL A 267 -1.50 5.72 18.25
C VAL A 267 -0.76 5.47 19.56
N ASP A 268 0.35 6.15 19.81
CA ASP A 268 1.20 5.98 20.99
C ASP A 268 0.45 6.22 22.30
N GLN A 269 -0.49 7.17 22.30
CA GLN A 269 -1.39 7.36 23.45
C GLN A 269 -2.22 6.11 23.78
N GLN A 270 -2.52 5.24 22.83
CA GLN A 270 -3.23 3.97 23.09
C GLN A 270 -2.30 2.91 23.70
N PHE A 271 -1.04 2.86 23.27
CA PHE A 271 -0.06 1.88 23.74
C PHE A 271 0.56 2.26 25.10
N ASN A 272 0.79 3.56 25.36
CA ASN A 272 1.45 4.04 26.57
C ASN A 272 0.52 4.24 27.77
N LYS A 273 -0.81 4.39 27.58
CA LYS A 273 -1.77 4.57 28.69
C LYS A 273 -1.96 3.32 29.58
N HIS A 274 -1.27 2.23 29.27
CA HIS A 274 -1.50 0.91 29.88
C HIS A 274 -0.21 0.18 30.30
N THR A 275 0.95 0.83 30.20
CA THR A 275 2.17 0.52 30.97
C THR A 275 2.12 1.22 32.32
#